data_AF-E3NBH0-F1
#
_entry.id   AF-E3NBH0-F1
#
_cell.length_a   1.000
_cell.length_b   1.000
_cell.length_c   1.000
_cell.angle_alpha   90.00
_cell.angle_beta   90.00
_cell.angle_gamma   90.00
#
_symmetry.space_group_name_H-M   'P 1'
#
loop_
_entity.id
_entity.type
_entity.pdbx_description
1 polymer ?
#
loop_
_entity_poly.entity_id
_entity_poly.type
_entity_poly.pdbx_seq_one_letter_code
_entity_poly.pdbx_strand_id
1 'polypeptide(L)'
;MDQWKQAKHVKITDINDLPIEHFFHFSTFEVNFESISTNDLVRLCDNLFKSINFVSCTIETEHLLDNEEIKNALNLRPSDTANKYYIPNSNLEVQFSVGYDAKEISIRKV
;
A
#
# COMPACT_ATOMS: atom_id res chain seq x y z
N MET A 1 28.89 -4.68 -7.61
CA MET A 1 28.06 -3.91 -6.67
C MET A 1 26.68 -3.81 -7.27
N ASP A 2 25.71 -4.46 -6.63
CA ASP A 2 24.34 -4.51 -7.09
C ASP A 2 23.64 -3.19 -6.74
N GLN A 3 23.68 -2.20 -7.63
CA GLN A 3 23.07 -0.88 -7.40
C GLN A 3 21.58 -0.96 -7.04
N TRP A 4 20.89 -1.98 -7.53
CA TRP A 4 19.49 -2.25 -7.19
C TRP A 4 19.27 -2.50 -5.69
N LYS A 5 20.27 -3.00 -4.94
CA LYS A 5 20.18 -3.21 -3.49
C LYS A 5 20.20 -1.93 -2.66
N GLN A 6 20.57 -0.80 -3.26
CA GLN A 6 20.58 0.51 -2.59
C GLN A 6 19.42 1.41 -3.04
N ALA A 7 18.56 0.91 -3.95
CA ALA A 7 17.44 1.68 -4.44
C ALA A 7 16.47 1.99 -3.30
N LYS A 8 16.14 3.28 -3.13
CA LYS A 8 15.14 3.75 -2.15
C LYS A 8 13.74 3.79 -2.73
N HIS A 9 13.64 3.91 -4.04
CA HIS A 9 12.40 4.00 -4.77
C HIS A 9 12.38 2.96 -5.89
N VAL A 10 11.22 2.35 -6.10
CA VAL A 10 10.95 1.54 -7.28
C VAL A 10 9.59 1.89 -7.85
N LYS A 11 9.49 1.90 -9.18
CA LYS A 11 8.22 1.93 -9.90
C LYS A 11 8.16 0.73 -10.81
N ILE A 12 7.12 -0.07 -10.69
CA ILE A 12 6.92 -1.26 -11.52
C ILE A 12 5.48 -1.23 -12.05
N THR A 13 5.33 -1.42 -13.36
CA THR A 13 4.03 -1.52 -14.03
C THR A 13 3.82 -2.95 -14.51
N ASP A 14 2.57 -3.35 -14.70
CA ASP A 14 2.18 -4.59 -15.36
C ASP A 14 2.71 -5.86 -14.65
N ILE A 15 2.52 -5.94 -13.34
CA ILE A 15 2.90 -7.12 -12.53
C ILE A 15 1.71 -8.05 -12.38
N ASN A 16 1.84 -9.29 -12.85
CA ASN A 16 0.85 -10.32 -12.57
C ASN A 16 1.00 -10.87 -11.16
N ASP A 17 2.20 -11.37 -10.81
CA ASP A 17 2.49 -11.97 -9.50
C ASP A 17 3.90 -11.60 -9.03
N LEU A 18 4.01 -10.73 -8.03
CA LEU A 18 5.26 -10.47 -7.33
C LEU A 18 5.02 -10.47 -5.81
N PRO A 19 5.78 -11.27 -5.05
CA PRO A 19 5.65 -11.31 -3.59
C PRO A 19 5.81 -9.92 -2.96
N ILE A 20 4.87 -9.53 -2.10
CA ILE A 20 4.87 -8.22 -1.43
C ILE A 20 6.15 -7.98 -0.60
N GLU A 21 6.82 -9.05 -0.18
CA GLU A 21 8.05 -9.03 0.61
C GLU A 21 9.20 -8.35 -0.13
N HIS A 22 9.18 -8.37 -1.46
CA HIS A 22 10.16 -7.66 -2.27
C HIS A 22 10.07 -6.15 -2.09
N PHE A 23 8.96 -5.60 -1.58
CA PHE A 23 8.81 -4.16 -1.40
C PHE A 23 9.22 -3.64 -0.02
N PHE A 24 9.42 -4.52 0.97
CA PHE A 24 9.59 -4.11 2.37
C PHE A 24 10.86 -3.28 2.64
N HIS A 25 11.86 -3.36 1.75
CA HIS A 25 13.12 -2.65 1.89
C HIS A 25 13.10 -1.25 1.25
N PHE A 26 12.12 -0.94 0.40
CA PHE A 26 12.04 0.36 -0.24
C PHE A 26 11.51 1.42 0.73
N SER A 27 12.03 2.64 0.56
CA SER A 27 11.50 3.81 1.25
C SER A 27 10.19 4.26 0.60
N THR A 28 10.13 4.21 -0.73
CA THR A 28 8.92 4.47 -1.51
C THR A 28 8.73 3.47 -2.63
N PHE A 29 7.51 3.17 -3.02
CA PHE A 29 7.26 2.37 -4.22
C PHE A 29 5.92 2.64 -4.86
N GLU A 30 5.87 2.49 -6.19
CA GLU A 30 4.66 2.54 -7.00
C GLU A 30 4.55 1.22 -7.77
N VAL A 31 3.45 0.50 -7.59
CA VAL A 31 3.26 -0.81 -8.21
C VAL A 31 1.87 -0.91 -8.81
N ASN A 32 1.79 -1.52 -10.00
CA ASN A 32 0.54 -1.90 -10.63
C ASN A 32 0.46 -3.43 -10.65
N PHE A 33 -0.51 -3.99 -9.93
CA PHE A 33 -0.81 -5.43 -9.89
C PHE A 33 -2.06 -5.75 -10.71
N GLU A 34 -2.19 -6.97 -11.21
CA GLU A 34 -3.48 -7.46 -11.69
C GLU A 34 -4.53 -7.42 -10.54
N SER A 35 -4.14 -7.95 -9.38
CA SER A 35 -4.94 -7.89 -8.15
C SER A 35 -4.06 -8.01 -6.90
N ILE A 36 -4.59 -7.58 -5.76
CA ILE A 36 -3.96 -7.79 -4.45
C ILE A 36 -4.99 -8.29 -3.45
N SER A 37 -4.63 -9.29 -2.66
CA SER A 37 -5.53 -9.80 -1.62
C SER A 37 -5.56 -8.86 -0.41
N THR A 38 -6.70 -8.80 0.29
CA THR A 38 -6.82 -8.06 1.56
C THR A 38 -5.81 -8.57 2.59
N ASN A 39 -5.52 -9.87 2.61
CA ASN A 39 -4.52 -10.45 3.50
C ASN A 39 -3.09 -9.96 3.19
N ASP A 40 -2.74 -9.84 1.90
CA ASP A 40 -1.43 -9.30 1.52
C ASP A 40 -1.32 -7.81 1.85
N LEU A 41 -2.40 -7.03 1.72
CA LEU A 41 -2.43 -5.64 2.19
C LEU A 41 -2.23 -5.53 3.70
N VAL A 42 -2.84 -6.41 4.50
CA VAL A 42 -2.63 -6.47 5.96
C VAL A 42 -1.16 -6.78 6.29
N ARG A 43 -0.62 -7.84 5.67
CA ARG A 43 0.79 -8.23 5.85
C ARG A 43 1.75 -7.12 5.42
N LEU A 44 1.42 -6.41 4.35
CA LEU A 44 2.17 -5.26 3.87
C LEU A 44 2.16 -4.16 4.95
N CYS A 45 0.99 -3.72 5.40
CA CYS A 45 0.87 -2.67 6.43
C CYS A 45 1.66 -3.00 7.71
N ASP A 46 1.58 -4.26 8.18
CA ASP A 46 2.31 -4.72 9.36
C ASP A 46 3.84 -4.60 9.21
N ASN A 47 4.37 -4.81 8.01
CA ASN A 47 5.80 -4.69 7.73
C ASN A 47 6.20 -3.22 7.50
N LEU A 48 5.39 -2.44 6.78
CA LEU A 48 5.64 -1.03 6.51
C LEU A 48 5.62 -0.19 7.80
N PHE A 49 4.73 -0.50 8.73
CA PHE A 49 4.70 0.14 10.05
C PHE A 49 6.02 -0.05 10.81
N LYS A 50 6.57 -1.27 10.81
CA LYS A 50 7.83 -1.63 11.48
C LYS A 50 9.07 -1.08 10.77
N SER A 51 8.96 -0.75 9.48
CA SER A 51 10.08 -0.24 8.69
C SER A 51 10.48 1.18 9.12
N ILE A 52 11.76 1.37 9.45
CA ILE A 52 12.32 2.69 9.75
C ILE A 52 12.49 3.57 8.50
N ASN A 53 12.57 2.94 7.32
CA ASN A 53 12.89 3.63 6.07
C ASN A 53 11.64 3.95 5.25
N PHE A 54 10.51 3.29 5.54
CA PHE A 54 9.28 3.47 4.78
C PHE A 54 8.73 4.88 4.94
N VAL A 55 8.35 5.47 3.81
CA VAL A 55 7.75 6.80 3.69
C VAL A 55 6.36 6.69 3.08
N SER A 56 6.23 6.10 1.89
CA SER A 56 4.94 5.99 1.20
C SER A 56 4.95 4.96 0.07
N CYS A 57 3.79 4.39 -0.25
CA CYS A 57 3.59 3.63 -1.45
C CYS A 57 2.23 3.87 -2.09
N THR A 58 2.17 3.59 -3.39
CA THR A 58 0.93 3.57 -4.16
C THR A 58 0.81 2.22 -4.84
N ILE A 59 -0.34 1.59 -4.67
CA ILE A 59 -0.67 0.30 -5.25
C ILE A 59 -1.89 0.54 -6.14
N GLU A 60 -1.70 0.36 -7.43
CA GLU A 60 -2.77 0.32 -8.42
C GLU A 60 -3.08 -1.15 -8.74
N THR A 61 -4.35 -1.46 -8.99
CA THR A 61 -4.81 -2.77 -9.38
C THR A 61 -5.66 -2.72 -10.64
N GLU A 62 -5.55 -3.71 -11.52
CA GLU A 62 -6.46 -3.81 -12.66
C GLU A 62 -7.90 -4.14 -12.21
N HIS A 63 -8.00 -5.02 -11.20
CA HIS A 63 -9.26 -5.38 -10.54
C HIS A 63 -9.65 -4.37 -9.46
N LEU A 64 -10.96 -4.26 -9.18
CA LEU A 64 -11.46 -3.37 -8.13
C LEU A 64 -11.02 -3.86 -6.75
N LEU A 65 -10.65 -2.92 -5.89
CA LEU A 65 -10.39 -3.18 -4.47
C LEU A 65 -11.72 -3.33 -3.72
N ASP A 66 -11.81 -4.33 -2.84
CA ASP A 66 -12.90 -4.40 -1.86
C ASP A 66 -12.58 -3.44 -0.69
N ASN A 67 -12.89 -2.16 -0.90
CA ASN A 67 -12.61 -1.12 0.08
C ASN A 67 -13.27 -1.38 1.44
N GLU A 68 -14.45 -2.02 1.47
CA GLU A 68 -15.12 -2.32 2.74
C GLU A 68 -14.45 -3.48 3.47
N GLU A 69 -14.05 -4.54 2.75
CA GLU A 69 -13.25 -5.61 3.33
C GLU A 69 -11.91 -5.09 3.87
N ILE A 70 -11.20 -4.27 3.09
CA ILE A 70 -9.91 -3.67 3.49
C ILE A 70 -10.08 -2.77 4.72
N LYS A 71 -11.11 -1.92 4.75
CA LYS A 71 -11.42 -1.08 5.92
C LYS A 71 -11.65 -1.90 7.17
N ASN A 72 -12.40 -2.99 7.06
CA ASN A 72 -12.70 -3.88 8.18
C ASN A 72 -11.45 -4.63 8.65
N ALA A 73 -10.67 -5.21 7.72
CA ALA A 73 -9.47 -5.98 8.04
C ALA A 73 -8.39 -5.13 8.73
N LEU A 74 -8.20 -3.89 8.28
CA LEU A 74 -7.22 -2.95 8.85
C LEU A 74 -7.79 -2.12 10.01
N ASN A 75 -9.07 -2.31 10.37
CA ASN A 75 -9.78 -1.50 11.37
C ASN A 75 -9.66 0.02 11.14
N LEU A 76 -9.76 0.44 9.88
CA LEU A 76 -9.51 1.82 9.45
C LEU A 76 -10.42 2.84 10.18
N ARG A 77 -9.83 3.95 10.60
CA ARG A 77 -10.54 5.09 11.21
C ARG A 77 -10.58 6.25 10.25
N PRO A 78 -11.76 6.86 9.99
CA PRO A 78 -11.84 7.97 9.05
C PRO A 78 -11.02 9.17 9.52
N SER A 79 -10.44 9.88 8.55
CA SER A 79 -9.82 11.19 8.73
C SER A 79 -10.81 12.30 8.37
N ASP A 80 -10.44 13.56 8.59
CA ASP A 80 -11.21 14.74 8.15
C ASP A 80 -11.20 14.90 6.61
N THR A 81 -10.26 14.23 5.94
CA THR A 81 -10.18 14.19 4.47
C THR A 81 -10.97 13.01 3.91
N ALA A 82 -11.80 13.25 2.89
CA ALA A 82 -12.57 12.19 2.24
C ALA A 82 -11.67 11.08 1.69
N ASN A 83 -12.12 9.83 1.85
CA ASN A 83 -11.43 8.59 1.43
C ASN A 83 -10.05 8.39 2.07
N LYS A 84 -9.74 9.15 3.13
CA LYS A 84 -8.52 9.03 3.91
C LYS A 84 -8.82 8.47 5.29
N TYR A 85 -7.96 7.58 5.75
CA TYR A 85 -8.12 6.82 6.97
C TYR A 85 -6.79 6.65 7.71
N TYR A 86 -6.86 6.39 9.01
CA TYR A 86 -5.73 6.01 9.85
C TYR A 86 -5.85 4.53 10.23
N ILE A 87 -4.71 3.83 10.27
CA ILE A 87 -4.64 2.48 10.84
C ILE A 87 -4.38 2.61 12.35
N PRO A 88 -5.28 2.14 13.24
CA PRO A 88 -5.10 2.23 14.69
C PRO A 88 -3.78 1.61 15.16
N ASN A 89 -3.21 2.17 16.23
CA ASN A 89 -1.96 1.71 16.85
C ASN A 89 -0.75 1.68 15.89
N SER A 90 -0.86 2.39 14.77
CA SER A 90 0.23 2.60 13.83
C SER A 90 0.36 4.10 13.55
N ASN A 91 1.43 4.47 12.85
CA ASN A 91 1.57 5.80 12.27
C ASN A 91 1.43 5.71 10.74
N LEU A 92 0.50 4.90 10.27
CA LEU A 92 0.15 4.80 8.86
C LEU A 92 -1.21 5.43 8.58
N GLU A 93 -1.28 6.14 7.47
CA GLU A 93 -2.53 6.57 6.86
C GLU A 93 -2.71 5.86 5.51
N VAL A 94 -3.98 5.62 5.18
CA VAL A 94 -4.43 4.96 3.96
C VAL A 94 -5.37 5.91 3.23
N GLN A 95 -5.20 6.03 1.92
CA GLN A 95 -6.08 6.80 1.06
C GLN A 95 -6.50 5.96 -0.15
N PHE A 96 -7.80 5.89 -0.40
CA PHE A 96 -8.34 5.26 -1.60
C PHE A 96 -8.57 6.31 -2.69
N SER A 97 -8.38 5.94 -3.95
CA SER A 97 -8.73 6.81 -5.07
C SER A 97 -10.23 7.11 -5.12
N VAL A 98 -10.56 8.27 -5.70
CA VAL A 98 -11.94 8.75 -5.84
C VAL A 98 -12.35 8.61 -7.30
N GLY A 99 -13.35 7.79 -7.59
CA GLY A 99 -13.84 7.56 -8.96
C GLY A 99 -14.69 6.29 -9.07
N TYR A 100 -15.19 6.02 -10.28
CA TYR A 100 -15.95 4.79 -10.57
C TYR A 100 -15.10 3.52 -10.45
N ASP A 101 -13.78 3.65 -10.54
CA ASP A 101 -12.81 2.57 -10.45
C ASP A 101 -11.93 2.75 -9.21
N ALA A 102 -12.37 2.18 -8.07
CA ALA A 102 -11.62 2.13 -6.82
C ALA A 102 -10.46 1.11 -6.94
N LYS A 103 -9.48 1.47 -7.77
CA LYS A 103 -8.36 0.62 -8.19
C LYS A 103 -7.03 1.04 -7.60
N GLU A 104 -7.01 2.05 -6.73
CA GLU A 104 -5.77 2.54 -6.16
C GLU A 104 -5.90 2.72 -4.66
N ILE A 105 -4.87 2.27 -3.94
CA ILE A 105 -4.66 2.50 -2.53
C ILE A 105 -3.26 3.08 -2.31
N SER A 106 -3.23 4.22 -1.64
CA SER A 106 -2.00 4.89 -1.22
C SER A 106 -1.83 4.73 0.29
N ILE A 107 -0.62 4.36 0.73
CA ILE A 107 -0.26 4.18 2.13
C ILE A 107 0.92 5.08 2.43
N ARG A 108 0.89 5.84 3.53
CA ARG A 108 2.04 6.66 3.93
C ARG A 108 2.20 6.76 5.43
N LYS A 109 3.42 7.03 5.84
CA LYS A 109 3.80 7.20 7.25
C LYS A 109 3.53 8.65 7.70
N VAL A 110 2.92 8.81 8.87
CA VAL A 110 2.64 10.09 9.54
C VAL A 110 3.48 10.30 10.79
#